data_AF-A0A4V1D3A7-F1
#
_entry.id   AF-A0A4V1D3A7-F1
#
_cell.length_a   1.000
_cell.length_b   1.000
_cell.length_c   1.000
_cell.angle_alpha   90.00
_cell.angle_beta   90.00
_cell.angle_gamma   90.00
#
_symmetry.space_group_name_H-M   'P 1'
#
loop_
_entity.id
_entity.type
_entity.pdbx_description
1 polymer ?
#
loop_
_entity_poly.entity_id
_entity_poly.type
_entity_poly.pdbx_seq_one_letter_code
_entity_poly.pdbx_strand_id
1 'polypeptide(L)'
;MKKILSEITIVVVLIVVGTVQGFAHRNFYNRIEFGAGNAWTFVLMEGLSMTLNQITDKPLSEATLRFGVPSSEFGNLNSYQGFDDWNRDRFVDISEDEEYGDDGAISLHGRNLFSNIIVGDKAGYISDNLGFWNYCVYGAAYYNLTQYKVMENEVDYIPVNTQRVQLGGGAMLILGSIESSGRFIIDGGLRYNIPVYFGGKDMEESASDMLGKGISSHYMFKYSYQNSIAVGFTFDVMHYNIFKDSSLVGDTSKMFEFGITLSLLFR
;
A
#
# COMPACT_ATOMS: atom_id res chain seq x y z
N MET A 1 7.72 11.66 14.56
CA MET A 1 7.79 10.18 14.60
C MET A 1 6.96 9.55 15.72
N LYS A 2 7.18 9.84 17.01
CA LYS A 2 6.43 9.19 18.12
C LYS A 2 4.89 9.26 18.00
N LYS A 3 4.36 10.43 17.60
CA LYS A 3 2.92 10.66 17.42
C LYS A 3 2.32 9.85 16.26
N ILE A 4 3.03 9.79 15.13
CA ILE A 4 2.67 8.98 13.95
C ILE A 4 2.66 7.49 14.32
N LEU A 5 3.67 7.04 15.07
CA LEU A 5 3.75 5.64 15.52
C LEU A 5 2.59 5.27 16.45
N SER A 6 2.21 6.16 17.38
CA SER A 6 1.08 5.94 18.28
C SER A 6 -0.26 5.91 17.55
N GLU A 7 -0.46 6.77 16.55
CA GLU A 7 -1.70 6.82 15.77
C GLU A 7 -1.85 5.57 14.89
N ILE A 8 -0.78 5.13 14.23
CA ILE A 8 -0.75 3.86 13.48
C ILE A 8 -1.06 2.68 14.41
N THR A 9 -0.45 2.63 15.60
CA THR A 9 -0.66 1.54 16.56
C THR A 9 -2.12 1.46 17.01
N ILE A 10 -2.76 2.60 17.29
CA ILE A 10 -4.17 2.63 17.69
C ILE A 10 -5.09 2.13 16.57
N VAL A 11 -4.85 2.56 15.33
CA VAL A 11 -5.63 2.10 14.17
C VAL A 11 -5.45 0.60 13.95
N VAL A 12 -4.21 0.10 14.03
CA VAL A 12 -3.91 -1.34 13.92
C VAL A 12 -4.61 -2.13 15.02
N VAL A 13 -4.58 -1.67 16.27
CA VAL A 13 -5.25 -2.34 17.39
C VAL A 13 -6.77 -2.34 17.22
N LEU A 14 -7.38 -1.22 16.79
CA LEU A 14 -8.82 -1.15 16.57
C LEU A 14 -9.28 -2.05 15.42
N ILE A 15 -8.49 -2.12 14.35
CA ILE A 15 -8.71 -3.07 13.25
C ILE A 15 -8.66 -4.49 13.81
N VAL A 16 -7.55 -4.88 14.46
CA VAL A 16 -7.35 -6.24 14.98
C VAL A 16 -8.43 -6.66 16.00
N VAL A 17 -8.87 -5.76 16.88
CA VAL A 17 -9.93 -6.08 17.86
C VAL A 17 -11.29 -6.22 17.19
N GLY A 18 -11.60 -5.35 16.22
CA GLY A 18 -12.85 -5.41 15.45
C GLY A 18 -12.94 -6.65 14.56
N THR A 19 -11.82 -7.07 13.97
CA THR A 19 -11.75 -8.28 13.15
C THR A 19 -12.02 -9.51 14.01
N VAL A 20 -11.33 -9.68 15.15
CA VAL A 20 -11.44 -10.85 16.06
C VAL A 20 -12.89 -11.15 16.49
N GLN A 21 -13.74 -10.13 16.69
CA GLN A 21 -15.12 -10.30 17.13
C GLN A 21 -16.11 -10.70 16.02
N GLY A 22 -15.86 -10.33 14.76
CA GLY A 22 -16.76 -10.66 13.64
C GLY A 22 -16.68 -12.13 13.18
N PHE A 23 -15.61 -12.84 13.53
CA PHE A 23 -15.31 -14.20 13.06
C PHE A 23 -16.21 -15.33 13.60
N ALA A 24 -17.17 -15.03 14.47
CA ALA A 24 -18.15 -16.02 14.93
C ALA A 24 -19.18 -16.39 13.84
N HIS A 25 -19.25 -15.64 12.74
CA HIS A 25 -20.22 -15.85 11.67
C HIS A 25 -19.57 -16.49 10.42
N ARG A 26 -20.11 -17.63 10.00
CA ARG A 26 -19.68 -18.38 8.79
C ARG A 26 -19.60 -17.53 7.53
N ASN A 27 -20.46 -16.53 7.41
CA ASN A 27 -20.55 -15.66 6.23
C ASN A 27 -19.84 -14.31 6.42
N PHE A 28 -19.14 -14.11 7.53
CA PHE A 28 -18.38 -12.89 7.74
C PHE A 28 -17.01 -12.99 7.06
N TYR A 29 -16.79 -12.11 6.11
CA TYR A 29 -15.51 -11.93 5.46
C TYR A 29 -14.72 -10.85 6.19
N ASN A 30 -13.45 -11.14 6.47
CA ASN A 30 -12.52 -10.14 6.93
C ASN A 30 -11.11 -10.43 6.40
N ARG A 31 -10.37 -9.37 6.07
CA ARG A 31 -9.00 -9.44 5.56
C ARG A 31 -8.23 -8.17 5.91
N ILE A 32 -7.17 -8.33 6.70
CA ILE A 32 -6.19 -7.27 6.95
C ILE A 32 -5.22 -7.21 5.76
N GLU A 33 -4.99 -6.03 5.23
CA GLU A 33 -4.10 -5.82 4.08
C GLU A 33 -2.94 -4.92 4.46
N PHE A 34 -1.73 -5.39 4.21
CA PHE A 34 -0.50 -4.61 4.31
C PHE A 34 0.03 -4.30 2.91
N GLY A 35 0.47 -3.07 2.69
CA GLY A 35 1.15 -2.63 1.48
C GLY A 35 2.53 -2.07 1.83
N ALA A 36 3.52 -2.38 1.00
CA ALA A 36 4.88 -1.94 1.20
C ALA A 36 5.53 -1.50 -0.12
N GLY A 37 6.27 -0.41 -0.09
CA GLY A 37 6.87 0.21 -1.26
C GLY A 37 8.24 -0.27 -1.71
N ASN A 38 8.80 -1.24 -0.99
CA ASN A 38 10.15 -1.77 -1.23
C ASN A 38 10.23 -3.20 -0.69
N ALA A 39 11.19 -3.95 -1.21
CA ALA A 39 11.35 -5.37 -0.88
C ALA A 39 11.53 -5.64 0.62
N TRP A 40 12.31 -4.82 1.34
CA TRP A 40 12.59 -5.04 2.76
C TRP A 40 11.36 -4.86 3.63
N THR A 41 10.59 -3.81 3.36
CA THR A 41 9.37 -3.52 4.09
C THR A 41 8.28 -4.50 3.72
N PHE A 42 8.27 -4.96 2.47
CA PHE A 42 7.42 -6.07 2.07
C PHE A 42 7.74 -7.34 2.85
N VAL A 43 9.02 -7.72 2.99
CA VAL A 43 9.41 -8.88 3.82
C VAL A 43 8.98 -8.73 5.28
N LEU A 44 9.11 -7.52 5.86
CA LEU A 44 8.63 -7.26 7.22
C LEU A 44 7.10 -7.40 7.33
N MET A 45 6.35 -6.82 6.39
CA MET A 45 4.88 -6.88 6.37
C MET A 45 4.37 -8.29 6.09
N GLU A 46 5.06 -9.06 5.25
CA GLU A 46 4.80 -10.49 5.06
C GLU A 46 5.07 -11.29 6.33
N GLY A 47 6.19 -11.04 7.03
CA GLY A 47 6.47 -11.67 8.31
C GLY A 47 5.39 -11.39 9.37
N LEU A 48 4.90 -10.15 9.44
CA LEU A 48 3.77 -9.78 10.30
C LEU A 48 2.48 -10.49 9.87
N SER A 49 2.18 -10.46 8.57
CA SER A 49 1.00 -11.12 8.00
C SER A 49 0.99 -12.62 8.27
N MET A 50 2.12 -13.30 8.06
CA MET A 50 2.31 -14.70 8.36
C MET A 50 2.10 -14.99 9.83
N THR A 51 2.66 -14.17 10.72
CA THR A 51 2.50 -14.34 12.16
C THR A 51 1.03 -14.24 12.58
N LEU A 52 0.29 -13.26 12.05
CA LEU A 52 -1.15 -13.12 12.29
C LEU A 52 -1.93 -14.32 11.75
N ASN A 53 -1.57 -14.80 10.56
CA ASN A 53 -2.20 -15.98 9.97
C ASN A 53 -1.99 -17.23 10.83
N GLN A 54 -0.78 -17.41 11.37
CA GLN A 54 -0.45 -18.56 12.22
C GLN A 54 -1.10 -18.50 13.60
N ILE A 55 -1.13 -17.33 14.24
CA ILE A 55 -1.80 -17.19 15.55
C ILE A 55 -3.31 -17.47 15.43
N THR A 56 -3.90 -17.22 14.26
CA THR A 56 -5.34 -17.41 14.04
C THR A 56 -5.71 -18.70 13.33
N ASP A 57 -4.73 -19.52 12.92
CA ASP A 57 -4.90 -20.71 12.04
C ASP A 57 -5.74 -20.41 10.78
N LYS A 58 -5.66 -19.17 10.28
CA LYS A 58 -6.50 -18.68 9.19
C LYS A 58 -5.72 -17.71 8.30
N PRO A 59 -6.02 -17.65 6.99
CA PRO A 59 -5.47 -16.61 6.13
C PRO A 59 -6.23 -15.29 6.42
N LEU A 60 -5.91 -14.65 7.54
CA LEU A 60 -6.50 -13.40 8.02
C LEU A 60 -5.90 -12.16 7.36
N SER A 61 -4.62 -12.23 7.00
CA SER A 61 -3.86 -11.12 6.44
C SER A 61 -3.08 -11.49 5.20
N GLU A 62 -2.73 -10.46 4.43
CA GLU A 62 -1.87 -10.55 3.26
C GLU A 62 -1.01 -9.30 3.15
N ALA A 63 0.16 -9.40 2.51
CA ALA A 63 0.96 -8.24 2.18
C ALA A 63 1.11 -8.09 0.66
N THR A 64 1.35 -6.85 0.24
CA THR A 64 1.50 -6.49 -1.17
C THR A 64 2.72 -5.61 -1.33
N LEU A 65 3.66 -6.04 -2.18
CA LEU A 65 4.72 -5.17 -2.68
C LEU A 65 4.11 -4.24 -3.72
N ARG A 66 4.23 -2.94 -3.51
CA ARG A 66 3.60 -1.88 -4.31
C ARG A 66 4.64 -1.01 -4.98
N PHE A 67 4.31 -0.61 -6.20
CA PHE A 67 5.09 0.30 -7.02
C PHE A 67 4.17 1.40 -7.52
N GLY A 68 4.43 2.62 -7.05
CA GLY A 68 3.74 3.83 -7.43
C GLY A 68 4.47 4.51 -8.57
N VAL A 69 3.78 4.73 -9.68
CA VAL A 69 4.25 5.50 -10.83
C VAL A 69 3.49 6.82 -10.83
N PRO A 70 4.08 7.89 -10.28
CA PRO A 70 3.53 9.22 -10.45
C PRO A 70 3.70 9.66 -11.91
N SER A 71 2.70 10.36 -12.42
CA SER A 71 2.76 11.12 -13.66
C SER A 71 2.51 12.56 -13.27
N SER A 72 3.44 13.45 -13.60
CA SER A 72 3.31 14.90 -13.38
C SER A 72 3.43 15.63 -14.72
N GLU A 73 2.80 16.80 -14.81
CA GLU A 73 2.82 17.61 -16.02
C GLU A 73 4.24 18.10 -16.34
N PHE A 74 4.98 18.48 -15.30
CA PHE A 74 6.34 18.99 -15.42
C PHE A 74 7.40 17.88 -15.43
N GLY A 75 7.00 16.60 -15.27
CA GLY A 75 7.93 15.48 -15.20
C GLY A 75 8.86 15.51 -13.99
N ASN A 76 8.52 16.30 -12.96
CA ASN A 76 9.38 16.61 -11.82
C ASN A 76 8.98 15.86 -10.54
N LEU A 77 8.10 14.85 -10.64
CA LEU A 77 7.61 14.05 -9.52
C LEU A 77 7.98 12.57 -9.69
N ASN A 78 8.72 12.01 -8.74
CA ASN A 78 9.10 10.61 -8.71
C ASN A 78 8.69 9.94 -7.39
N SER A 79 8.38 8.64 -7.41
CA SER A 79 8.18 7.90 -6.16
C SER A 79 9.51 7.41 -5.60
N TYR A 80 9.56 7.18 -4.29
CA TYR A 80 10.68 6.45 -3.69
C TYR A 80 10.71 4.95 -4.04
N GLN A 81 9.84 4.47 -4.95
CA GLN A 81 9.59 3.06 -5.26
C GLN A 81 10.07 2.63 -6.67
N GLY A 82 10.76 3.52 -7.42
CA GLY A 82 11.27 3.29 -8.80
C GLY A 82 10.38 3.96 -9.87
N PHE A 83 10.86 4.53 -10.97
CA PHE A 83 12.04 4.27 -11.80
C PHE A 83 12.80 5.57 -12.13
N ASP A 84 14.05 5.64 -11.67
CA ASP A 84 15.17 6.26 -12.40
C ASP A 84 16.50 5.70 -11.88
N ASP A 85 16.51 5.12 -10.66
CA ASP A 85 17.73 4.53 -10.14
C ASP A 85 17.49 3.40 -9.14
N TRP A 86 17.89 2.17 -9.51
CA TRP A 86 18.18 1.13 -8.52
C TRP A 86 19.44 1.51 -7.71
N ASN A 87 20.28 2.48 -8.11
CA ASN A 87 21.53 2.71 -7.38
C ASN A 87 22.19 4.11 -7.53
N ARG A 88 21.43 5.20 -7.56
CA ARG A 88 21.94 6.50 -7.12
C ARG A 88 21.09 7.06 -6.00
N ASP A 89 21.22 6.44 -4.83
CA ASP A 89 21.43 7.29 -3.66
C ASP A 89 22.83 7.93 -3.81
N ARG A 90 22.98 8.94 -4.68
CA ARG A 90 24.02 9.98 -4.51
C ARG A 90 23.61 10.99 -3.43
N PHE A 91 22.91 10.51 -2.39
CA PHE A 91 22.51 11.30 -1.24
C PHE A 91 23.19 10.75 0.02
N VAL A 92 24.47 10.45 -0.13
CA VAL A 92 25.46 10.73 0.91
C VAL A 92 25.68 12.24 0.80
N ASP A 93 25.64 12.96 1.92
CA ASP A 93 26.47 14.17 2.05
C ASP A 93 27.89 13.66 1.81
N ILE A 94 28.31 13.60 0.56
CA ILE A 94 29.70 13.37 0.23
C ILE A 94 30.35 14.65 0.73
N SER A 95 30.75 14.65 2.01
CA SER A 95 31.91 15.45 2.41
C SER A 95 32.93 15.20 1.31
N GLU A 96 33.39 16.27 0.66
CA GLU A 96 34.17 16.30 -0.59
C GLU A 96 35.46 15.43 -0.60
N ASP A 97 35.69 14.61 0.43
CA ASP A 97 36.89 13.84 0.70
C ASP A 97 36.76 12.31 0.49
N GLU A 98 35.58 11.74 0.20
CA GLU A 98 35.48 10.30 -0.09
C GLU A 98 35.64 9.99 -1.58
N GLU A 99 36.91 9.83 -1.93
CA GLU A 99 37.46 9.27 -3.15
C GLU A 99 36.74 7.96 -3.56
N TYR A 100 36.36 7.91 -4.84
CA TYR A 100 35.82 6.77 -5.58
C TYR A 100 36.10 5.38 -4.95
N GLY A 101 35.12 4.89 -4.18
CA GLY A 101 35.05 3.52 -3.70
C GLY A 101 34.11 2.70 -4.56
N ASP A 102 34.70 1.88 -5.41
CA ASP A 102 34.09 0.77 -6.15
C ASP A 102 33.41 -0.20 -5.16
N ASP A 103 32.09 -0.11 -4.99
CA ASP A 103 31.19 -1.22 -4.70
C ASP A 103 29.75 -0.69 -4.52
N GLY A 104 28.81 -1.26 -5.28
CA GLY A 104 27.38 -0.94 -5.26
C GLY A 104 26.69 -1.34 -3.94
N ALA A 105 27.09 -0.74 -2.84
CA ALA A 105 26.50 -0.95 -1.52
C ALA A 105 25.12 -0.26 -1.47
N ILE A 106 24.08 -1.08 -1.48
CA ILE A 106 22.69 -0.68 -1.23
C ILE A 106 22.63 -0.09 0.19
N SER A 107 22.60 1.25 0.32
CA SER A 107 22.53 1.88 1.64
C SER A 107 21.11 1.78 2.22
N LEU A 108 21.00 1.19 3.40
CA LEU A 108 19.74 0.98 4.12
C LEU A 108 19.36 2.25 4.89
N HIS A 109 18.70 3.20 4.23
CA HIS A 109 18.09 4.33 4.94
C HIS A 109 16.65 4.00 5.37
N GLY A 110 16.32 4.22 6.65
CA GLY A 110 14.96 4.02 7.17
C GLY A 110 13.86 4.77 6.41
N ARG A 111 14.20 5.85 5.70
CA ARG A 111 13.30 6.58 4.79
C ARG A 111 12.88 5.74 3.57
N ASN A 112 13.80 4.94 3.04
CA ASN A 112 13.56 4.05 1.89
C ASN A 112 12.69 2.85 2.31
N LEU A 113 12.76 2.42 3.59
CA LEU A 113 11.88 1.39 4.14
C LEU A 113 10.41 1.86 4.18
N PHE A 114 10.14 3.10 4.52
CA PHE A 114 8.77 3.60 4.61
C PHE A 114 8.30 4.34 3.36
N SER A 115 8.83 3.97 2.17
CA SER A 115 8.61 4.67 0.90
C SER A 115 7.14 4.72 0.47
N ASN A 116 6.41 3.60 0.58
CA ASN A 116 4.98 3.68 0.89
C ASN A 116 4.54 2.51 1.77
N ILE A 117 3.63 2.81 2.67
CA ILE A 117 3.02 1.86 3.59
C ILE A 117 1.53 2.02 3.47
N ILE A 118 0.84 0.90 3.30
CA ILE A 118 -0.61 0.85 3.40
C ILE A 118 -0.97 -0.15 4.48
N VAL A 119 -1.89 0.22 5.35
CA VAL A 119 -2.47 -0.70 6.32
C VAL A 119 -3.97 -0.48 6.31
N GLY A 120 -4.73 -1.54 6.20
CA GLY A 120 -6.17 -1.45 6.28
C GLY A 120 -6.85 -2.79 6.46
N ASP A 121 -8.17 -2.73 6.46
CA ASP A 121 -9.03 -3.87 6.65
C ASP A 121 -10.18 -3.84 5.65
N LYS A 122 -10.53 -5.02 5.15
CA LYS A 122 -11.77 -5.29 4.42
C LYS A 122 -12.65 -6.13 5.32
N ALA A 123 -13.89 -5.71 5.52
CA ALA A 123 -14.88 -6.46 6.29
C ALA A 123 -16.21 -6.49 5.56
N GLY A 124 -16.89 -7.64 5.57
CA GLY A 124 -18.10 -7.80 4.77
C GLY A 124 -18.75 -9.16 4.86
N TYR A 125 -19.50 -9.48 3.82
CA TYR A 125 -20.26 -10.71 3.70
C TYR A 125 -19.70 -11.55 2.56
N ILE A 126 -19.41 -12.83 2.82
CA ILE A 126 -19.08 -13.83 1.81
C ILE A 126 -20.23 -14.80 1.66
N SER A 127 -20.62 -15.07 0.42
CA SER A 127 -21.56 -16.13 0.10
C SER A 127 -20.88 -17.48 0.26
N ASP A 128 -21.54 -18.42 0.92
CA ASP A 128 -21.10 -19.81 0.99
C ASP A 128 -22.07 -20.71 0.22
N ASN A 129 -22.10 -20.51 -1.11
CA ASN A 129 -22.82 -21.43 -1.98
C ASN A 129 -21.87 -22.61 -2.26
N LEU A 130 -22.33 -23.83 -1.98
CA LEU A 130 -21.62 -25.10 -2.16
C LEU A 130 -21.22 -25.43 -3.64
N GLY A 131 -21.27 -24.44 -4.54
CA GLY A 131 -20.89 -24.56 -5.94
C GLY A 131 -19.56 -23.88 -6.28
N PHE A 132 -19.29 -23.77 -7.58
CA PHE A 132 -18.06 -23.16 -8.12
C PHE A 132 -18.05 -21.62 -8.04
N TRP A 133 -19.20 -21.00 -7.78
CA TRP A 133 -19.40 -19.56 -7.80
C TRP A 133 -19.68 -19.02 -6.40
N ASN A 134 -18.72 -18.26 -5.87
CA ASN A 134 -18.86 -17.55 -4.61
C ASN A 134 -18.57 -16.07 -4.81
N TYR A 135 -19.24 -15.20 -4.06
CA TYR A 135 -19.02 -13.77 -4.08
C TYR A 135 -18.85 -13.22 -2.67
N CYS A 136 -18.19 -12.08 -2.56
CA CYS A 136 -18.08 -11.32 -1.32
C CYS A 136 -18.36 -9.84 -1.62
N VAL A 137 -19.07 -9.17 -0.73
CA VAL A 137 -19.25 -7.71 -0.75
C VAL A 137 -18.72 -7.17 0.56
N TYR A 138 -17.88 -6.14 0.48
CA TYR A 138 -17.16 -5.64 1.63
C TYR A 138 -17.07 -4.11 1.66
N GLY A 139 -17.00 -3.56 2.86
CA GLY A 139 -16.49 -2.22 3.12
C GLY A 139 -14.99 -2.31 3.43
N ALA A 140 -14.26 -1.24 3.17
CA ALA A 140 -12.83 -1.21 3.39
C ALA A 140 -12.37 0.17 3.90
N ALA A 141 -11.39 0.14 4.80
CA ALA A 141 -10.75 1.34 5.33
C ALA A 141 -9.24 1.14 5.36
N TYR A 142 -8.50 2.12 4.85
CA TYR A 142 -7.05 2.09 4.77
C TYR A 142 -6.44 3.39 5.24
N TYR A 143 -5.22 3.26 5.72
CA TYR A 143 -4.28 4.35 5.89
C TYR A 143 -3.12 4.14 4.93
N ASN A 144 -2.84 5.14 4.10
CA ASN A 144 -1.75 5.13 3.13
C ASN A 144 -0.77 6.26 3.45
N LEU A 145 0.50 5.93 3.66
CA LEU A 145 1.62 6.87 3.72
C LEU A 145 2.46 6.66 2.48
N THR A 146 2.65 7.70 1.66
CA THR A 146 3.50 7.66 0.46
C THR A 146 4.53 8.78 0.47
N GLN A 147 5.78 8.44 0.18
CA GLN A 147 6.89 9.38 0.00
C GLN A 147 7.18 9.56 -1.49
N TYR A 148 7.37 10.82 -1.90
CA TYR A 148 7.76 11.23 -3.24
C TYR A 148 9.02 12.10 -3.19
N LYS A 149 9.73 12.16 -4.32
CA LYS A 149 10.79 13.12 -4.61
C LYS A 149 10.23 14.14 -5.60
N VAL A 150 10.27 15.42 -5.24
CA VAL A 150 9.94 16.53 -6.14
C VAL A 150 11.24 17.18 -6.57
N MET A 151 11.47 17.31 -7.87
CA MET A 151 12.64 18.00 -8.42
C MET A 151 12.42 19.52 -8.28
N GLU A 152 13.29 20.18 -7.52
CA GLU A 152 13.29 21.63 -7.33
C GLU A 152 14.08 22.31 -8.46
N ASN A 153 15.24 21.75 -8.81
CA ASN A 153 16.14 22.18 -9.88
C ASN A 153 16.74 20.94 -10.57
N GLU A 154 17.47 21.10 -11.69
CA GLU A 154 18.03 19.98 -12.48
C GLU A 154 18.91 18.99 -11.68
N VAL A 155 19.38 19.39 -10.49
CA VAL A 155 20.29 18.60 -9.64
C VAL A 155 19.66 18.21 -8.30
N ASP A 156 18.65 18.96 -7.82
CA ASP A 156 18.17 18.87 -6.44
C ASP A 156 16.73 18.32 -6.36
N TYR A 157 16.54 17.36 -5.45
CA TYR A 157 15.26 16.75 -5.15
C TYR A 157 14.88 16.95 -3.69
N ILE A 158 13.68 17.48 -3.46
CA ILE A 158 13.10 17.63 -2.13
C ILE A 158 12.25 16.39 -1.79
N PRO A 159 12.47 15.77 -0.61
CA PRO A 159 11.60 14.72 -0.11
C PRO A 159 10.26 15.31 0.33
N VAL A 160 9.17 14.78 -0.20
CA VAL A 160 7.81 15.10 0.27
C VAL A 160 7.08 13.83 0.68
N ASN A 161 6.22 13.95 1.67
CA ASN A 161 5.39 12.86 2.14
C ASN A 161 3.92 13.23 2.07
N THR A 162 3.10 12.22 1.84
CA THR A 162 1.64 12.34 1.80
C THR A 162 1.05 11.25 2.66
N GLN A 163 0.00 11.58 3.41
CA GLN A 163 -0.76 10.62 4.18
C GLN A 163 -2.23 10.77 3.82
N ARG A 164 -2.90 9.63 3.59
CA ARG A 164 -4.28 9.57 3.15
C ARG A 164 -5.03 8.50 3.91
N VAL A 165 -6.25 8.82 4.33
CA VAL A 165 -7.25 7.82 4.71
C VAL A 165 -8.05 7.47 3.46
N GLN A 166 -8.18 6.17 3.17
CA GLN A 166 -8.97 5.68 2.05
C GLN A 166 -10.17 4.91 2.61
N LEU A 167 -11.38 5.37 2.30
CA LEU A 167 -12.63 4.70 2.72
C LEU A 167 -13.36 4.23 1.47
N GLY A 168 -13.84 3.00 1.47
CA GLY A 168 -14.42 2.43 0.27
C GLY A 168 -15.10 1.10 0.48
N GLY A 169 -15.26 0.40 -0.62
CA GLY A 169 -15.84 -0.93 -0.65
C GLY A 169 -15.72 -1.54 -2.03
N GLY A 170 -16.04 -2.82 -2.10
CA GLY A 170 -15.89 -3.58 -3.32
C GLY A 170 -16.64 -4.89 -3.30
N ALA A 171 -16.50 -5.60 -4.40
CA ALA A 171 -17.00 -6.94 -4.57
C ALA A 171 -15.87 -7.84 -5.06
N MET A 172 -15.89 -9.06 -4.56
CA MET A 172 -14.95 -10.10 -4.92
C MET A 172 -15.72 -11.30 -5.47
N LEU A 173 -15.23 -11.85 -6.57
CA LEU A 173 -15.68 -13.10 -7.16
C LEU A 173 -14.63 -14.17 -6.88
N ILE A 174 -15.09 -15.30 -6.35
CA ILE A 174 -14.26 -16.45 -5.99
C ILE A 174 -14.73 -17.61 -6.85
N LEU A 175 -13.86 -18.03 -7.76
CA LEU A 175 -14.07 -19.14 -8.69
C LEU A 175 -13.34 -20.38 -8.18
N GLY A 176 -14.11 -21.38 -7.79
CA GLY A 176 -13.63 -22.61 -7.16
C GLY A 176 -14.44 -22.95 -5.91
N SER A 177 -14.72 -24.24 -5.70
CA SER A 177 -15.38 -24.69 -4.47
C SER A 177 -14.43 -24.59 -3.27
N ILE A 178 -15.00 -24.57 -2.06
CA ILE A 178 -14.22 -24.58 -0.80
C ILE A 178 -13.35 -25.85 -0.70
N GLU A 179 -13.78 -26.94 -1.33
CA GLU A 179 -13.08 -28.23 -1.37
C GLU A 179 -11.98 -28.30 -2.43
N SER A 180 -11.96 -27.36 -3.39
CA SER A 180 -10.94 -27.30 -4.43
C SER A 180 -9.59 -26.91 -3.85
N SER A 181 -8.54 -27.59 -4.30
CA SER A 181 -7.16 -27.24 -3.97
C SER A 181 -6.74 -25.91 -4.59
N GLY A 182 -7.40 -25.44 -5.65
CA GLY A 182 -7.10 -24.18 -6.33
C GLY A 182 -8.34 -23.30 -6.45
N ARG A 183 -8.18 -21.99 -6.23
CA ARG A 183 -9.24 -20.99 -6.37
C ARG A 183 -8.70 -19.73 -7.05
N PHE A 184 -9.47 -19.17 -7.97
CA PHE A 184 -9.20 -17.86 -8.54
C PHE A 184 -10.07 -16.80 -7.86
N ILE A 185 -9.46 -15.68 -7.53
CA ILE A 185 -10.10 -14.58 -6.84
C ILE A 185 -9.93 -13.33 -7.70
N ILE A 186 -11.04 -12.71 -8.04
CA ILE A 186 -11.10 -11.44 -8.76
C ILE A 186 -11.76 -10.44 -7.83
N ASP A 187 -11.10 -9.34 -7.53
CA ASP A 187 -11.56 -8.33 -6.60
C ASP A 187 -11.54 -6.96 -7.29
N GLY A 188 -12.66 -6.24 -7.19
CA GLY A 188 -12.83 -4.91 -7.73
C GLY A 188 -13.49 -4.00 -6.70
N GLY A 189 -12.96 -2.79 -6.53
CA GLY A 189 -13.47 -1.84 -5.55
C GLY A 189 -13.23 -0.38 -5.90
N LEU A 190 -13.89 0.49 -5.16
CA LEU A 190 -13.72 1.94 -5.21
C LEU A 190 -13.36 2.46 -3.83
N ARG A 191 -12.45 3.42 -3.76
CA ARG A 191 -12.02 4.07 -2.52
C ARG A 191 -12.05 5.58 -2.69
N TYR A 192 -12.53 6.28 -1.69
CA TYR A 192 -12.43 7.73 -1.58
C TYR A 192 -11.21 8.10 -0.75
N ASN A 193 -10.29 8.83 -1.34
CA ASN A 193 -8.99 9.17 -0.78
C ASN A 193 -9.04 10.56 -0.16
N ILE A 194 -8.91 10.63 1.15
CA ILE A 194 -8.96 11.86 1.94
C ILE A 194 -7.52 12.19 2.39
N PRO A 195 -6.94 13.32 1.97
CA PRO A 195 -5.63 13.74 2.45
C PRO A 195 -5.73 14.12 3.94
N VAL A 196 -4.74 13.68 4.70
CA VAL A 196 -4.63 13.92 6.15
C VAL A 196 -3.39 14.74 6.44
N TYR A 197 -2.30 14.47 5.73
CA TYR A 197 -1.03 15.13 5.94
C TYR A 197 -0.27 15.30 4.63
N PHE A 198 0.36 16.46 4.49
CA PHE A 198 1.38 16.74 3.50
C PHE A 198 2.53 17.46 4.19
N GLY A 199 3.77 17.12 3.87
CA GLY A 199 4.93 17.84 4.37
C GLY A 199 6.22 17.49 3.63
N GLY A 200 7.13 18.45 3.57
CA GLY A 200 8.47 18.32 3.02
C GLY A 200 9.53 18.80 4.00
N LYS A 201 10.80 18.44 3.75
CA LYS A 201 11.93 19.14 4.36
C LYS A 201 11.81 20.60 3.88
N ASP A 202 11.69 21.54 4.81
CA ASP A 202 11.54 22.98 4.56
C ASP A 202 10.13 23.52 4.26
N MET A 203 9.07 22.73 4.48
CA MET A 203 7.69 23.25 4.52
C MET A 203 7.28 23.55 5.97
N GLU A 204 7.00 24.82 6.28
CA GLU A 204 6.74 25.29 7.66
C GLU A 204 5.43 24.76 8.28
N GLU A 205 4.47 24.23 7.50
CA GLU A 205 3.23 23.69 8.04
C GLU A 205 2.70 22.45 7.29
N SER A 206 1.88 21.64 8.00
CA SER A 206 1.15 20.51 7.43
C SER A 206 0.04 21.02 6.51
N ALA A 207 0.31 21.04 5.19
CA ALA A 207 -0.61 21.63 4.23
C ALA A 207 -1.45 20.55 3.53
N SER A 208 -2.33 19.86 4.27
CA SER A 208 -3.27 18.89 3.67
C SER A 208 -4.13 19.51 2.57
N ASP A 209 -4.31 20.83 2.59
CA ASP A 209 -4.98 21.62 1.56
C ASP A 209 -4.29 21.59 0.19
N MET A 210 -2.98 21.35 0.14
CA MET A 210 -2.23 21.23 -1.11
C MET A 210 -2.48 19.90 -1.83
N LEU A 211 -3.06 18.91 -1.13
CA LEU A 211 -3.37 17.61 -1.72
C LEU A 211 -4.79 17.55 -2.28
N GLY A 212 -4.92 17.00 -3.47
CA GLY A 212 -6.23 16.67 -4.05
C GLY A 212 -6.86 15.48 -3.34
N LYS A 213 -8.20 15.39 -3.43
CA LYS A 213 -9.00 14.28 -2.90
C LYS A 213 -9.88 13.71 -4.00
N GLY A 214 -10.21 12.44 -3.94
CA GLY A 214 -11.07 11.84 -4.95
C GLY A 214 -11.11 10.33 -4.93
N ILE A 215 -11.71 9.78 -5.99
CA ILE A 215 -11.96 8.34 -6.11
C ILE A 215 -10.75 7.65 -6.73
N SER A 216 -10.39 6.50 -6.20
CA SER A 216 -9.51 5.54 -6.86
C SER A 216 -10.24 4.23 -7.12
N SER A 217 -9.91 3.57 -8.22
CA SER A 217 -10.33 2.21 -8.49
C SER A 217 -9.25 1.23 -8.06
N HIS A 218 -9.68 0.12 -7.47
CA HIS A 218 -8.83 -0.98 -7.04
C HIS A 218 -9.21 -2.24 -7.78
N TYR A 219 -8.21 -2.96 -8.28
CA TYR A 219 -8.37 -4.27 -8.90
C TYR A 219 -7.33 -5.23 -8.37
N MET A 220 -7.73 -6.48 -8.14
CA MET A 220 -6.83 -7.53 -7.70
C MET A 220 -7.22 -8.87 -8.31
N PHE A 221 -6.22 -9.59 -8.78
CA PHE A 221 -6.35 -10.94 -9.35
C PHE A 221 -5.43 -11.87 -8.60
N LYS A 222 -5.98 -12.86 -7.88
CA LYS A 222 -5.21 -13.82 -7.08
C LYS A 222 -5.53 -15.25 -7.46
N TYR A 223 -4.52 -16.10 -7.34
CA TYR A 223 -4.69 -17.55 -7.29
C TYR A 223 -4.34 -18.02 -5.88
N SER A 224 -5.25 -18.79 -5.27
CA SER A 224 -5.07 -19.39 -3.95
C SER A 224 -4.97 -20.90 -4.07
N TYR A 225 -3.95 -21.47 -3.44
CA TYR A 225 -3.71 -22.90 -3.36
C TYR A 225 -3.86 -23.40 -1.92
N GLN A 226 -4.69 -24.43 -1.73
CA GLN A 226 -5.00 -25.13 -0.49
C GLN A 226 -5.42 -24.24 0.70
N ASN A 227 -5.85 -23.01 0.41
CA ASN A 227 -6.12 -21.97 1.41
C ASN A 227 -4.91 -21.60 2.29
N SER A 228 -3.71 -22.03 1.89
CA SER A 228 -2.45 -21.86 2.60
C SER A 228 -1.55 -20.85 1.91
N ILE A 229 -1.61 -20.80 0.58
CA ILE A 229 -0.77 -19.90 -0.22
C ILE A 229 -1.69 -19.14 -1.17
N ALA A 230 -1.50 -17.84 -1.30
CA ALA A 230 -2.10 -17.06 -2.37
C ALA A 230 -1.09 -16.09 -2.96
N VAL A 231 -1.08 -16.00 -4.28
CA VAL A 231 -0.26 -15.06 -5.05
C VAL A 231 -1.16 -14.31 -6.01
N GLY A 232 -0.90 -13.02 -6.19
CA GLY A 232 -1.60 -12.28 -7.22
C GLY A 232 -1.02 -10.93 -7.53
N PHE A 233 -1.77 -10.19 -8.34
CA PHE A 233 -1.41 -8.88 -8.82
C PHE A 233 -2.49 -7.88 -8.46
N THR A 234 -2.07 -6.69 -8.08
CA THR A 234 -2.94 -5.56 -7.74
C THR A 234 -2.67 -4.41 -8.70
N PHE A 235 -3.71 -3.63 -8.95
CA PHE A 235 -3.66 -2.44 -9.78
C PHE A 235 -4.61 -1.39 -9.22
N ASP A 236 -4.08 -0.22 -8.90
CA ASP A 236 -4.86 0.94 -8.46
C ASP A 236 -4.69 2.12 -9.41
N VAL A 237 -5.81 2.79 -9.67
CA VAL A 237 -5.86 3.99 -10.50
C VAL A 237 -6.45 5.12 -9.68
N MET A 238 -5.69 6.19 -9.47
CA MET A 238 -6.23 7.43 -8.88
C MET A 238 -6.88 8.28 -9.97
N HIS A 239 -8.20 8.55 -9.84
CA HIS A 239 -8.98 9.35 -10.80
C HIS A 239 -9.02 10.84 -10.45
N TYR A 240 -8.10 11.29 -9.62
CA TYR A 240 -7.99 12.68 -9.16
C TYR A 240 -6.53 13.11 -9.17
N ASN A 241 -6.29 14.42 -9.19
CA ASN A 241 -4.94 14.95 -9.17
C ASN A 241 -4.36 14.86 -7.76
N ILE A 242 -3.12 14.39 -7.62
CA ILE A 242 -2.45 14.19 -6.32
C ILE A 242 -2.36 15.53 -5.58
N PHE A 243 -2.05 16.61 -6.30
CA PHE A 243 -1.87 17.96 -5.79
C PHE A 243 -2.94 18.90 -6.36
N LYS A 244 -3.35 19.88 -5.56
CA LYS A 244 -4.20 21.01 -6.00
C LYS A 244 -3.37 22.20 -6.47
N ASP A 245 -2.16 22.33 -5.93
CA ASP A 245 -1.26 23.43 -6.26
C ASP A 245 -0.46 23.08 -7.52
N SER A 246 -0.73 23.85 -8.57
CA SER A 246 -0.08 23.68 -9.86
C SER A 246 1.39 24.11 -9.85
N SER A 247 1.81 24.93 -8.88
CA SER A 247 3.19 25.42 -8.83
C SER A 247 4.20 24.34 -8.47
N LEU A 248 3.77 23.24 -7.85
CA LEU A 248 4.66 22.16 -7.43
C LEU A 248 4.95 21.17 -8.57
N VAL A 249 3.90 20.66 -9.23
CA VAL A 249 4.01 19.53 -10.18
C VAL A 249 3.03 19.62 -11.35
N GLY A 250 2.40 20.78 -11.54
CA GLY A 250 1.38 21.04 -12.55
C GLY A 250 -0.01 20.50 -12.21
N ASP A 251 -0.97 20.82 -13.07
CA ASP A 251 -2.41 20.68 -12.82
C ASP A 251 -2.96 19.28 -13.10
N THR A 252 -2.14 18.38 -13.65
CA THR A 252 -2.59 17.06 -14.13
C THR A 252 -1.88 15.88 -13.47
N SER A 253 -1.27 16.10 -12.31
CA SER A 253 -0.47 15.07 -11.63
C SER A 253 -1.31 13.90 -11.09
N LYS A 254 -1.06 12.66 -11.54
CA LYS A 254 -1.78 11.44 -11.15
C LYS A 254 -0.85 10.34 -10.65
N MET A 255 -1.42 9.33 -9.99
CA MET A 255 -0.69 8.15 -9.54
C MET A 255 -1.36 6.89 -10.08
N PHE A 256 -0.53 5.99 -10.59
CA PHE A 256 -0.88 4.60 -10.86
C PHE A 256 -0.09 3.72 -9.91
N GLU A 257 -0.72 2.73 -9.30
CA GLU A 257 -0.02 1.75 -8.48
C GLU A 257 -0.22 0.36 -9.05
N PHE A 258 0.84 -0.42 -9.10
CA PHE A 258 0.78 -1.85 -9.36
C PHE A 258 1.46 -2.60 -8.24
N GLY A 259 1.08 -3.85 -8.02
CA GLY A 259 1.70 -4.61 -6.94
C GLY A 259 1.58 -6.11 -7.10
N ILE A 260 2.41 -6.81 -6.33
CA ILE A 260 2.42 -8.26 -6.21
C ILE A 260 2.00 -8.59 -4.78
N THR A 261 0.93 -9.35 -4.65
CA THR A 261 0.33 -9.74 -3.36
C THR A 261 0.72 -11.16 -3.03
N LEU A 262 1.08 -11.39 -1.77
CA LEU A 262 1.37 -12.70 -1.21
C LEU A 262 0.59 -12.88 0.10
N SER A 263 0.11 -14.09 0.31
CA SER A 263 -0.51 -14.51 1.57
C SER A 263 -0.05 -15.92 1.88
N LEU A 264 0.57 -16.10 3.04
CA LEU A 264 1.16 -17.36 3.47
C LEU A 264 0.59 -17.79 4.82
N LEU A 265 0.24 -19.07 4.90
CA LEU A 265 -0.18 -19.82 6.07
C LEU A 265 0.42 -21.22 5.94
N PHE A 266 1.44 -21.52 6.74
CA PHE A 266 2.03 -22.86 6.79
C PHE A 266 1.14 -23.78 7.62
N ARG A 267 0.90 -24.98 7.10
CA ARG A 267 0.21 -26.08 7.79
C ARG A 267 1.22 -27.10 8.27
#